data_AF-A0A9D1HPQ1-F1
#
_entry.id   AF-A0A9D1HPQ1-F1
#
_cell.length_a   1.000
_cell.length_b   1.000
_cell.length_c   1.000
_cell.angle_alpha   90.00
_cell.angle_beta   90.00
_cell.angle_gamma   90.00
#
_symmetry.space_group_name_H-M   'P 1'
#
loop_
_entity.id
_entity.type
_entity.pdbx_description
1 polymer ?
#
loop_
_entity_poly.entity_id
_entity_poly.type
_entity_poly.pdbx_seq_one_letter_code
_entity_poly.pdbx_strand_id
1 'polypeptide(L)'
;MEKKVIATTIGILAAFVALMTVLLVRIAPVTIKRATFSFQVHSELPTDPSYYIHANDTVLTSCVVDLSQVDVEVMATYPAYIEYNGQRFSFSVVIEDTIPPSIQLKDGNTTVKCYVGQTIRAADLVTVSDDSEYTVYFKLDDGSYVETMTLKEEMRRDFPIYAKDASGNEQSPVRVILDVSLDDEKPVISGVDTTSLKLNASFDPYEGVTATDNVDGDLTSEITIEGSVDTHTLGTYRLTYRVTDSSGNQAVVTRTVVVSEDGQRGQNDVGDGPFLTNSQVEARNQKVSSLMEGELDIFSDESFVRELNHYLCTHFSPSASAQTSYDVIVNQEGNRVAMARAVKVFLDEKGLSNQIVYGSQSGMVWNIVKIGNHYRHLDVYGNYEAGDESLYLLKTTNQLDESHQYATSQYPTCE
;
A
#
# COMPACT_ATOMS: atom_id res chain seq x y z
N MET A 1 -63.64 -83.14 -41.46
CA MET A 1 -63.41 -81.87 -42.20
C MET A 1 -63.05 -80.73 -41.24
N GLU A 2 -63.71 -80.63 -40.08
CA GLU A 2 -63.55 -79.53 -39.12
C GLU A 2 -62.11 -79.29 -38.61
N LYS A 3 -61.35 -80.34 -38.28
CA LYS A 3 -59.96 -80.16 -37.77
C LYS A 3 -59.00 -79.51 -38.76
N LYS A 4 -59.16 -79.72 -40.07
CA LYS A 4 -58.33 -79.08 -41.12
C LYS A 4 -58.70 -77.62 -41.35
N VAL A 5 -59.97 -77.27 -41.20
CA VAL A 5 -60.44 -75.89 -41.33
C VAL A 5 -59.91 -75.06 -40.16
N ILE A 6 -60.07 -75.55 -38.92
CA ILE A 6 -59.58 -74.87 -37.71
C ILE A 6 -58.06 -74.64 -37.76
N ALA A 7 -57.28 -75.64 -38.18
CA ALA A 7 -55.82 -75.49 -38.30
C ALA A 7 -55.42 -74.44 -39.35
N THR A 8 -56.11 -74.41 -40.50
CA THR A 8 -55.86 -73.42 -41.57
C THR A 8 -56.24 -72.01 -41.11
N THR A 9 -57.36 -71.84 -40.41
CA THR A 9 -57.80 -70.55 -39.88
C THR A 9 -56.86 -70.00 -38.81
N ILE A 10 -56.37 -70.86 -37.90
CA ILE A 10 -55.36 -70.47 -36.90
C ILE A 10 -54.04 -70.08 -37.58
N GLY A 11 -53.62 -70.82 -38.62
CA GLY A 11 -52.41 -70.50 -39.39
C GLY A 11 -52.48 -69.15 -40.11
N ILE A 12 -53.62 -68.82 -40.73
CA ILE A 12 -53.85 -67.52 -41.38
C ILE A 12 -53.92 -66.40 -40.33
N LEU A 13 -54.60 -66.61 -39.21
CA LEU A 13 -54.66 -65.63 -38.13
C LEU A 13 -53.26 -65.37 -37.54
N ALA A 14 -52.46 -66.41 -37.32
CA ALA A 14 -51.08 -66.28 -36.87
C ALA A 14 -50.21 -65.53 -37.88
N ALA A 15 -50.36 -65.82 -39.18
CA ALA A 15 -49.64 -65.11 -40.24
C ALA A 15 -50.09 -63.64 -40.38
N PHE A 16 -51.38 -63.35 -40.20
CA PHE A 16 -51.92 -61.99 -40.22
C PHE A 16 -51.49 -61.18 -39.00
N VAL A 17 -51.51 -61.79 -37.81
CA VAL A 17 -50.97 -61.17 -36.58
C VAL A 17 -49.48 -60.91 -36.73
N ALA A 18 -48.71 -61.88 -37.24
CA ALA A 18 -47.28 -61.71 -37.51
C ALA A 18 -47.03 -60.56 -38.52
N LEU A 19 -47.80 -60.50 -39.60
CA LEU A 19 -47.72 -59.43 -40.59
C LEU A 19 -48.13 -58.07 -40.03
N MET A 20 -49.18 -58.01 -39.20
CA MET A 20 -49.62 -56.79 -38.52
C MET A 20 -48.61 -56.32 -37.47
N THR A 21 -47.97 -57.22 -36.73
CA THR A 21 -46.85 -56.84 -35.85
C THR A 21 -45.67 -56.32 -36.66
N VAL A 22 -45.34 -56.94 -37.80
CA VAL A 22 -44.29 -56.44 -38.70
C VAL A 22 -44.66 -55.06 -39.27
N LEU A 23 -45.93 -54.83 -39.63
CA LEU A 23 -46.40 -53.52 -40.10
C LEU A 23 -46.38 -52.48 -38.98
N LEU A 24 -46.93 -52.78 -37.80
CA LEU A 24 -46.98 -51.86 -36.65
C LEU A 24 -45.58 -51.48 -36.16
N VAL A 25 -44.63 -52.42 -36.19
CA VAL A 25 -43.20 -52.15 -35.88
C VAL A 25 -42.53 -51.32 -36.98
N ARG A 26 -42.90 -51.49 -38.25
CA ARG A 26 -42.40 -50.68 -39.39
C ARG A 26 -43.02 -49.27 -39.49
N ILE A 27 -44.13 -49.00 -38.82
CA ILE A 27 -44.86 -47.73 -38.89
C ILE A 27 -44.76 -46.93 -37.58
N ALA A 28 -44.18 -47.50 -36.52
CA ALA A 28 -44.01 -46.79 -35.26
C ALA A 28 -43.11 -45.55 -35.48
N PRO A 29 -43.63 -44.32 -35.28
CA PRO A 29 -42.90 -43.11 -35.60
C PRO A 29 -41.73 -42.91 -34.63
N VAL A 30 -40.55 -42.69 -35.17
CA VAL A 30 -39.38 -42.17 -34.45
C VAL A 30 -39.23 -40.70 -34.83
N THR A 31 -39.33 -39.83 -33.83
CA THR A 31 -39.14 -38.39 -34.03
C THR A 31 -38.00 -37.93 -33.14
N ILE A 32 -36.96 -37.36 -33.74
CA ILE A 32 -35.88 -36.70 -33.00
C ILE A 32 -36.48 -35.50 -32.25
N LYS A 33 -36.23 -35.39 -30.95
CA LYS A 33 -36.79 -34.30 -30.12
C LYS A 33 -36.26 -32.94 -30.54
N ARG A 34 -34.98 -32.87 -30.92
CA ARG A 34 -34.27 -31.64 -31.30
C ARG A 34 -33.25 -31.94 -32.40
N ALA A 35 -33.11 -31.05 -33.38
CA ALA A 35 -32.07 -31.18 -34.40
C ALA A 35 -30.65 -31.14 -33.79
N THR A 36 -30.49 -30.44 -32.67
CA THR A 36 -29.22 -30.26 -31.95
C THR A 36 -29.41 -30.46 -30.45
N PHE A 37 -28.43 -31.12 -29.82
CA PHE A 37 -28.31 -31.29 -28.37
C PHE A 37 -26.96 -30.76 -27.92
N SER A 38 -26.96 -29.82 -26.97
CA SER A 38 -25.73 -29.26 -26.38
C SER A 38 -25.38 -29.95 -25.08
N PHE A 39 -24.09 -30.16 -24.84
CA PHE A 39 -23.55 -30.72 -23.60
C PHE A 39 -22.28 -29.99 -23.17
N GLN A 40 -22.04 -29.98 -21.87
CA GLN A 40 -20.81 -29.45 -21.27
C GLN A 40 -19.60 -30.29 -21.72
N VAL A 41 -18.48 -29.62 -22.03
CA VAL A 41 -17.19 -30.30 -22.24
C VAL A 41 -16.83 -31.19 -21.04
N HIS A 42 -16.27 -32.37 -21.29
CA HIS A 42 -15.96 -33.42 -20.31
C HIS A 42 -17.18 -34.06 -19.60
N SER A 43 -18.41 -33.74 -19.99
CA SER A 43 -19.60 -34.39 -19.40
C SER A 43 -19.91 -35.74 -20.02
N GLU A 44 -20.50 -36.64 -19.22
CA GLU A 44 -21.03 -37.91 -19.73
C GLU A 44 -22.28 -37.67 -20.58
N LEU A 45 -22.33 -38.29 -21.75
CA LEU A 45 -23.47 -38.19 -22.65
C LEU A 45 -24.55 -39.23 -22.28
N PRO A 46 -25.84 -38.86 -22.27
CA PRO A 46 -26.92 -39.81 -22.09
C PRO A 46 -26.86 -40.92 -23.15
N THR A 47 -26.93 -42.18 -22.73
CA THR A 47 -26.98 -43.31 -23.68
C THR A 47 -28.40 -43.84 -23.91
N ASP A 48 -29.37 -43.38 -23.12
CA ASP A 48 -30.77 -43.77 -23.24
C ASP A 48 -31.41 -43.09 -24.49
N PRO A 49 -31.91 -43.86 -25.48
CA PRO A 49 -32.61 -43.31 -26.63
C PRO A 49 -33.78 -42.38 -26.25
N SER A 50 -34.42 -42.62 -25.09
CA SER A 50 -35.54 -41.81 -24.62
C SER A 50 -35.16 -40.33 -24.42
N TYR A 51 -33.87 -40.01 -24.24
CA TYR A 51 -33.39 -38.64 -24.16
C TYR A 51 -33.53 -37.91 -25.51
N TYR A 52 -33.17 -38.58 -26.61
CA TYR A 52 -33.02 -37.97 -27.94
C TYR A 52 -34.25 -38.08 -28.83
N ILE A 53 -35.10 -39.09 -28.63
CA ILE A 53 -36.28 -39.35 -29.49
C ILE A 53 -37.59 -39.43 -28.70
N HIS A 54 -38.67 -39.11 -29.41
CA HIS A 54 -40.03 -39.51 -29.04
C HIS A 54 -40.37 -40.79 -29.80
N ALA A 55 -40.60 -41.88 -29.07
CA ALA A 55 -41.09 -43.16 -29.58
C ALA A 55 -41.78 -43.94 -28.44
N ASN A 56 -42.48 -45.04 -28.77
CA ASN A 56 -43.05 -45.94 -27.75
C ASN A 56 -41.97 -46.85 -27.12
N ASP A 57 -42.28 -47.48 -25.99
CA ASP A 57 -41.33 -48.30 -25.21
C ASP A 57 -40.70 -49.44 -26.03
N THR A 58 -41.47 -50.08 -26.92
CA THR A 58 -40.98 -51.14 -27.81
C THR A 58 -39.90 -50.63 -28.77
N VAL A 59 -40.08 -49.41 -29.29
CA VAL A 59 -39.09 -48.78 -30.16
C VAL A 59 -37.87 -48.33 -29.37
N LEU A 60 -38.07 -47.67 -28.22
CA LEU A 60 -36.99 -47.19 -27.36
C LEU A 60 -36.03 -48.32 -26.93
N THR A 61 -36.58 -49.49 -26.59
CA THR A 61 -35.79 -50.67 -26.21
C THR A 61 -35.04 -51.32 -27.39
N SER A 62 -35.42 -51.00 -28.63
CA SER A 62 -34.81 -51.54 -29.85
C SER A 62 -33.93 -50.53 -30.59
N CYS A 63 -33.89 -49.28 -30.13
CA CYS A 63 -33.05 -48.22 -30.70
C CYS A 63 -31.64 -48.26 -30.13
N VAL A 64 -30.66 -47.94 -30.96
CA VAL A 64 -29.28 -47.73 -30.54
C VAL A 64 -28.90 -46.27 -30.76
N VAL A 65 -28.37 -45.62 -29.73
CA VAL A 65 -27.76 -44.29 -29.86
C VAL A 65 -26.32 -44.47 -30.29
N ASP A 66 -25.96 -43.91 -31.44
CA ASP A 66 -24.58 -43.87 -31.95
C ASP A 66 -24.00 -42.47 -31.70
N LEU A 67 -23.16 -42.40 -30.67
CA LEU A 67 -22.37 -41.22 -30.29
C LEU A 67 -20.87 -41.44 -30.55
N SER A 68 -20.50 -42.44 -31.36
CA SER A 68 -19.10 -42.85 -31.55
C SER A 68 -18.19 -41.77 -32.14
N GLN A 69 -18.78 -40.77 -32.80
CA GLN A 69 -18.06 -39.64 -33.38
C GLN A 69 -17.93 -38.45 -32.43
N VAL A 70 -18.61 -38.47 -31.28
CA VAL A 70 -18.63 -37.35 -30.35
C VAL A 70 -17.44 -37.46 -29.41
N ASP A 71 -16.50 -36.52 -29.55
CA ASP A 71 -15.39 -36.33 -28.61
C ASP A 71 -15.79 -35.26 -27.59
N VAL A 72 -15.98 -35.67 -26.33
CA VAL A 72 -16.40 -34.78 -25.24
C VAL A 72 -15.26 -33.92 -24.70
N GLU A 73 -14.00 -34.19 -25.08
CA GLU A 73 -12.84 -33.39 -24.68
C GLU A 73 -12.63 -32.18 -25.60
N VAL A 74 -13.23 -32.21 -26.79
CA VAL A 74 -13.02 -31.17 -27.82
C VAL A 74 -14.32 -30.43 -28.12
N MET A 75 -14.31 -29.12 -27.86
CA MET A 75 -15.42 -28.22 -28.16
C MET A 75 -15.66 -28.13 -29.67
N ALA A 76 -16.67 -28.83 -30.16
CA ALA A 76 -17.06 -28.85 -31.57
C ALA A 76 -18.50 -29.34 -31.75
N THR A 77 -18.97 -29.31 -33.00
CA THR A 77 -20.22 -29.95 -33.40
C THR A 77 -19.94 -31.29 -34.07
N TYR A 78 -20.55 -32.35 -33.55
CA TYR A 78 -20.40 -33.72 -34.03
C TYR A 78 -21.72 -34.24 -34.59
N PRO A 79 -21.68 -35.05 -35.66
CA PRO A 79 -22.84 -35.81 -36.07
C PRO A 79 -23.09 -36.98 -35.12
N ALA A 80 -24.35 -37.24 -34.81
CA ALA A 80 -24.81 -38.39 -34.03
C ALA A 80 -26.05 -39.01 -34.67
N TYR A 81 -26.33 -40.26 -34.33
CA TYR A 81 -27.40 -41.02 -34.98
C TYR A 81 -28.22 -41.85 -34.00
N ILE A 82 -29.51 -42.01 -34.29
CA ILE A 82 -30.33 -43.09 -33.76
C ILE A 82 -30.48 -44.14 -34.84
N GLU A 83 -30.13 -45.39 -34.53
CA GLU A 83 -30.33 -46.52 -35.42
C GLU A 83 -31.53 -47.36 -34.95
N TYR A 84 -32.50 -47.53 -35.84
CA TYR A 84 -33.69 -48.37 -35.59
C TYR A 84 -34.10 -49.07 -36.89
N ASN A 85 -34.16 -50.40 -36.85
CA ASN A 85 -34.63 -51.23 -37.96
C ASN A 85 -33.90 -50.95 -39.30
N GLY A 86 -32.59 -50.67 -39.24
CA GLY A 86 -31.74 -50.35 -40.41
C GLY A 86 -31.90 -48.93 -40.96
N GLN A 87 -32.74 -48.09 -40.34
CA GLN A 87 -32.82 -46.66 -40.62
C GLN A 87 -31.97 -45.86 -39.64
N ARG A 88 -31.33 -44.80 -40.13
CA ARG A 88 -30.56 -43.85 -39.32
C ARG A 88 -31.23 -42.49 -39.31
N PHE A 89 -31.46 -41.99 -38.10
CA PHE A 89 -31.98 -40.65 -37.86
C PHE A 89 -30.84 -39.80 -37.34
N SER A 90 -30.38 -38.84 -38.14
CA SER A 90 -29.26 -37.98 -37.78
C SER A 90 -29.69 -36.79 -36.92
N PHE A 91 -28.83 -36.41 -35.99
CA PHE A 91 -28.90 -35.16 -35.23
C PHE A 91 -27.48 -34.66 -34.95
N SER A 92 -27.37 -33.43 -34.45
CA SER A 92 -26.08 -32.86 -34.06
C SER A 92 -25.91 -32.86 -32.54
N VAL A 93 -24.69 -33.15 -32.10
CA VAL A 93 -24.26 -32.96 -30.72
C VAL A 93 -23.26 -31.81 -30.70
N VAL A 94 -23.52 -30.78 -29.89
CA VAL A 94 -22.61 -29.66 -29.67
C VAL A 94 -21.96 -29.85 -28.31
N ILE A 95 -20.63 -29.93 -28.29
CA ILE A 95 -19.85 -29.87 -27.05
C ILE A 95 -19.39 -28.43 -26.89
N GLU A 96 -19.85 -27.79 -25.83
CA GLU A 96 -19.57 -26.39 -25.53
C GLU A 96 -19.31 -26.21 -24.03
N ASP A 97 -18.73 -25.09 -23.65
CA ASP A 97 -18.63 -24.70 -22.25
C ASP A 97 -19.88 -23.89 -21.90
N THR A 98 -20.57 -24.32 -20.85
CA THR A 98 -21.82 -23.77 -20.33
C THR A 98 -21.68 -23.32 -18.87
N ILE A 99 -20.49 -23.49 -18.27
CA ILE A 99 -20.22 -23.15 -16.88
C ILE A 99 -19.59 -21.76 -16.86
N PRO A 100 -20.19 -20.76 -16.18
CA PRO A 100 -19.59 -19.45 -16.06
C PRO A 100 -18.40 -19.43 -15.09
N PRO A 101 -17.46 -18.47 -15.27
CA PRO A 101 -16.37 -18.25 -14.33
C PRO A 101 -16.85 -17.96 -12.92
N SER A 102 -16.24 -18.62 -11.94
CA SER A 102 -16.47 -18.30 -10.53
C SER A 102 -15.65 -17.08 -10.13
N ILE A 103 -16.31 -16.02 -9.66
CA ILE A 103 -15.69 -14.75 -9.24
C ILE A 103 -15.94 -14.44 -7.77
N GLN A 104 -14.90 -13.99 -7.05
CA GLN A 104 -14.95 -13.54 -5.66
C GLN A 104 -14.09 -12.28 -5.47
N LEU A 105 -14.43 -11.43 -4.49
CA LEU A 105 -13.56 -10.30 -4.12
C LEU A 105 -12.28 -10.79 -3.47
N LYS A 106 -11.15 -10.20 -3.87
CA LYS A 106 -9.86 -10.50 -3.28
C LYS A 106 -9.85 -10.11 -1.80
N ASP A 107 -9.36 -11.00 -0.95
CA ASP A 107 -9.29 -10.84 0.51
C ASP A 107 -10.64 -10.56 1.21
N GLY A 108 -11.77 -10.79 0.53
CA GLY A 108 -13.11 -10.46 1.02
C GLY A 108 -13.34 -8.96 1.20
N ASN A 109 -12.46 -8.11 0.66
CA ASN A 109 -12.48 -6.68 0.93
C ASN A 109 -13.58 -6.00 0.11
N THR A 110 -14.62 -5.55 0.79
CA THR A 110 -15.75 -4.88 0.15
C THR A 110 -15.49 -3.41 -0.14
N THR A 111 -14.47 -2.80 0.47
CA THR A 111 -14.11 -1.40 0.25
C THR A 111 -12.64 -1.26 -0.08
N VAL A 112 -12.34 -0.68 -1.24
CA VAL A 112 -10.98 -0.43 -1.71
C VAL A 112 -10.74 1.08 -1.68
N LYS A 113 -9.71 1.50 -0.94
CA LYS A 113 -9.23 2.87 -0.97
C LYS A 113 -8.49 3.12 -2.28
N CYS A 114 -8.83 4.19 -2.98
CA CYS A 114 -8.21 4.58 -4.24
C CYS A 114 -7.98 6.09 -4.27
N TYR A 115 -7.25 6.55 -5.28
CA TYR A 115 -6.90 7.96 -5.42
C TYR A 115 -7.31 8.52 -6.78
N VAL A 116 -7.61 9.82 -6.83
CA VAL A 116 -7.88 10.52 -8.10
C VAL A 116 -6.65 10.43 -9.01
N GLY A 117 -6.86 10.17 -10.30
CA GLY A 117 -5.81 9.93 -11.30
C GLY A 117 -5.41 8.46 -11.42
N GLN A 118 -5.67 7.64 -10.41
CA GLN A 118 -5.34 6.21 -10.43
C GLN A 118 -6.15 5.45 -11.48
N THR A 119 -5.50 4.53 -12.18
CA THR A 119 -6.16 3.58 -13.08
C THR A 119 -6.25 2.22 -12.40
N ILE A 120 -7.47 1.73 -12.21
CA ILE A 120 -7.75 0.43 -11.58
C ILE A 120 -8.15 -0.59 -12.64
N ARG A 121 -7.71 -1.83 -12.49
CA ARG A 121 -8.15 -2.97 -13.32
C ARG A 121 -9.10 -3.85 -12.53
N ALA A 122 -10.21 -4.25 -13.15
CA ALA A 122 -11.22 -5.09 -12.52
C ALA A 122 -10.62 -6.42 -12.00
N ALA A 123 -9.72 -7.03 -12.79
CA ALA A 123 -9.03 -8.26 -12.47
C ALA A 123 -8.16 -8.18 -11.20
N ASP A 124 -7.66 -7.00 -10.83
CA ASP A 124 -6.78 -6.86 -9.65
C ASP A 124 -7.57 -6.94 -8.33
N LEU A 125 -8.88 -6.70 -8.39
CA LEU A 125 -9.78 -6.63 -7.24
C LEU A 125 -10.47 -7.96 -6.91
N VAL A 126 -10.31 -8.97 -7.76
CA VAL A 126 -11.05 -10.23 -7.67
C VAL A 126 -10.14 -11.44 -7.86
N THR A 127 -10.60 -12.59 -7.38
CA THR A 127 -10.11 -13.90 -7.78
C THR A 127 -11.15 -14.55 -8.68
N VAL A 128 -10.68 -15.13 -9.79
CA VAL A 128 -11.52 -15.83 -10.76
C VAL A 128 -10.98 -17.25 -10.94
N SER A 129 -11.89 -18.23 -10.95
CA SER A 129 -11.58 -19.63 -11.23
C SER A 129 -12.48 -20.10 -12.34
N ASP A 130 -11.88 -20.60 -13.41
CA ASP A 130 -12.56 -21.13 -14.57
C ASP A 130 -11.61 -22.07 -15.34
N ASP A 131 -12.19 -23.04 -16.04
CA ASP A 131 -11.42 -23.98 -16.87
C ASP A 131 -11.17 -23.41 -18.28
N SER A 132 -11.88 -22.36 -18.68
CA SER A 132 -11.75 -21.65 -19.95
C SER A 132 -11.05 -20.30 -19.79
N GLU A 133 -10.62 -19.71 -20.91
CA GLU A 133 -10.17 -18.32 -20.91
C GLU A 133 -11.32 -17.37 -20.58
N TYR A 134 -11.04 -16.34 -19.79
CA TYR A 134 -12.03 -15.37 -19.33
C TYR A 134 -11.53 -13.93 -19.36
N THR A 135 -12.47 -13.00 -19.32
CA THR A 135 -12.23 -11.55 -19.20
C THR A 135 -12.97 -11.01 -17.97
N VAL A 136 -12.36 -10.07 -17.25
CA VAL A 136 -12.94 -9.43 -16.06
C VAL A 136 -13.14 -7.94 -16.33
N TYR A 137 -14.33 -7.42 -16.06
CA TYR A 137 -14.67 -6.03 -16.35
C TYR A 137 -15.63 -5.41 -15.36
N PHE A 138 -15.58 -4.08 -15.27
CA PHE A 138 -16.60 -3.26 -14.65
C PHE A 138 -17.75 -3.01 -15.62
N LYS A 139 -18.95 -2.82 -15.09
CA LYS A 139 -20.06 -2.23 -15.84
C LYS A 139 -20.36 -0.83 -15.33
N LEU A 140 -20.26 0.16 -16.22
CA LEU A 140 -20.53 1.56 -15.91
C LEU A 140 -22.02 1.89 -16.04
N ASP A 141 -22.42 3.06 -15.57
CA ASP A 141 -23.83 3.51 -15.57
C ASP A 141 -24.42 3.71 -16.95
N ASP A 142 -23.59 4.07 -17.91
CA ASP A 142 -23.97 4.18 -19.32
C ASP A 142 -24.16 2.81 -19.99
N GLY A 143 -23.94 1.72 -19.24
CA GLY A 143 -24.06 0.34 -19.69
C GLY A 143 -22.82 -0.20 -20.40
N SER A 144 -21.75 0.60 -20.54
CA SER A 144 -20.48 0.16 -21.13
C SER A 144 -19.71 -0.77 -20.19
N TYR A 145 -18.85 -1.59 -20.80
CA TYR A 145 -17.97 -2.53 -20.10
C TYR A 145 -16.51 -2.12 -20.30
N VAL A 146 -15.76 -2.05 -19.20
CA VAL A 146 -14.36 -1.66 -19.21
C VAL A 146 -13.54 -2.58 -18.30
N GLU A 147 -12.39 -3.07 -18.79
CA GLU A 147 -11.45 -3.82 -17.95
C GLU A 147 -10.74 -2.91 -16.94
N THR A 148 -10.50 -1.66 -17.35
CA THR A 148 -9.81 -0.65 -16.55
C THR A 148 -10.59 0.65 -16.53
N MET A 149 -10.53 1.39 -15.42
CA MET A 149 -11.04 2.76 -15.37
C MET A 149 -10.07 3.70 -14.66
N THR A 150 -9.95 4.92 -15.18
CA THR A 150 -9.22 6.01 -14.52
C THR A 150 -10.20 6.80 -13.66
N LEU A 151 -9.87 6.94 -12.38
CA LEU A 151 -10.69 7.64 -11.40
C LEU A 151 -10.46 9.14 -11.52
N LYS A 152 -11.51 9.91 -11.83
CA LYS A 152 -11.36 11.33 -12.21
C LYS A 152 -11.74 12.32 -11.11
N GLU A 153 -12.49 11.86 -10.12
CA GLU A 153 -13.05 12.69 -9.07
C GLU A 153 -13.19 11.88 -7.77
N GLU A 154 -13.25 12.58 -6.65
CA GLU A 154 -13.51 11.98 -5.36
C GLU A 154 -14.91 11.35 -5.35
N MET A 155 -15.01 10.11 -4.88
CA MET A 155 -16.27 9.40 -4.88
C MET A 155 -16.23 8.23 -3.92
N ARG A 156 -17.39 7.88 -3.36
CA ARG A 156 -17.57 6.63 -2.62
C ARG A 156 -18.76 5.88 -3.15
N ARG A 157 -18.54 4.79 -3.90
CA ARG A 157 -19.61 4.11 -4.63
C ARG A 157 -19.32 2.63 -4.88
N ASP A 158 -20.39 1.84 -4.98
CA ASP A 158 -20.32 0.46 -5.44
C ASP A 158 -20.21 0.32 -6.97
N PHE A 159 -19.37 -0.61 -7.41
CA PHE A 159 -19.19 -1.01 -8.79
C PHE A 159 -19.40 -2.52 -8.94
N PRO A 160 -20.25 -2.96 -9.90
CA PRO A 160 -20.37 -4.37 -10.23
C PRO A 160 -19.19 -4.83 -11.10
N ILE A 161 -18.57 -5.93 -10.70
CA ILE A 161 -17.50 -6.61 -11.44
C ILE A 161 -18.05 -7.94 -11.95
N TYR A 162 -17.84 -8.20 -13.24
CA TYR A 162 -18.25 -9.41 -13.93
C TYR A 162 -17.01 -10.16 -14.41
N ALA A 163 -17.14 -11.48 -14.54
CA ALA A 163 -16.23 -12.32 -15.30
C ALA A 163 -17.03 -13.09 -16.34
N LYS A 164 -16.50 -13.13 -17.56
CA LYS A 164 -17.12 -13.80 -18.70
C LYS A 164 -16.10 -14.64 -19.43
N ASP A 165 -16.44 -15.89 -19.70
CA ASP A 165 -15.58 -16.80 -20.45
C ASP A 165 -15.65 -16.55 -21.97
N ALA A 166 -14.80 -17.26 -22.72
CA ALA A 166 -14.76 -17.24 -24.18
C ALA A 166 -16.04 -17.77 -24.86
N SER A 167 -16.80 -18.63 -24.18
CA SER A 167 -18.08 -19.18 -24.64
C SER A 167 -19.26 -18.24 -24.37
N GLY A 168 -19.01 -17.19 -23.60
CA GLY A 168 -19.95 -16.13 -23.27
C GLY A 168 -20.76 -16.37 -22.01
N ASN A 169 -20.42 -17.36 -21.18
CA ASN A 169 -21.09 -17.57 -19.91
C ASN A 169 -20.59 -16.54 -18.88
N GLU A 170 -21.51 -16.05 -18.06
CA GLU A 170 -21.29 -15.01 -17.06
C GLU A 170 -22.16 -15.33 -15.84
N GLN A 171 -21.60 -15.21 -14.62
CA GLN A 171 -22.37 -15.33 -13.39
C GLN A 171 -22.81 -13.96 -12.83
N SER A 172 -23.59 -13.96 -11.74
CA SER A 172 -23.95 -12.71 -11.06
C SER A 172 -22.71 -11.94 -10.61
N PRO A 173 -22.69 -10.60 -10.74
CA PRO A 173 -21.50 -9.81 -10.42
C PRO A 173 -21.22 -9.80 -8.92
N VAL A 174 -19.94 -9.67 -8.58
CA VAL A 174 -19.53 -9.22 -7.25
C VAL A 174 -19.53 -7.69 -7.22
N ARG A 175 -19.70 -7.09 -6.05
CA ARG A 175 -19.72 -5.62 -5.90
C ARG A 175 -18.62 -5.16 -4.98
N VAL A 176 -17.82 -4.21 -5.44
CA VAL A 176 -16.78 -3.54 -4.65
C VAL A 176 -17.18 -2.09 -4.44
N ILE A 177 -16.92 -1.53 -3.26
CA ILE A 177 -17.03 -0.10 -2.99
C ILE A 177 -15.65 0.51 -3.24
N LEU A 178 -15.57 1.46 -4.16
CA LEU A 178 -14.39 2.29 -4.32
C LEU A 178 -14.55 3.54 -3.46
N ASP A 179 -13.58 3.82 -2.61
CA ASP A 179 -13.48 5.00 -1.77
C ASP A 179 -12.32 5.85 -2.28
N VAL A 180 -12.64 6.79 -3.17
CA VAL A 180 -11.70 7.59 -3.95
C VAL A 180 -11.53 8.95 -3.28
N SER A 181 -10.31 9.27 -2.87
CA SER A 181 -9.93 10.57 -2.33
C SER A 181 -8.83 11.23 -3.17
N LEU A 182 -8.54 12.51 -2.94
CA LEU A 182 -7.28 13.07 -3.38
C LEU A 182 -6.11 12.39 -2.65
N ASP A 183 -4.95 12.38 -3.31
CA ASP A 183 -3.70 11.91 -2.70
C ASP A 183 -3.00 13.07 -1.99
N ASP A 184 -2.74 12.89 -0.69
CA ASP A 184 -2.14 13.88 0.19
C ASP A 184 -0.85 13.37 0.86
N GLU A 185 -0.44 12.15 0.51
CA GLU A 185 0.79 11.54 1.01
C GLU A 185 1.96 12.04 0.17
N LYS A 186 3.09 12.29 0.83
CA LYS A 186 4.29 12.82 0.16
C LYS A 186 5.18 11.67 -0.28
N PRO A 187 5.90 11.80 -1.40
CA PRO A 187 6.94 10.86 -1.76
C PRO A 187 8.00 10.68 -0.67
N VAL A 188 8.65 9.52 -0.66
CA VAL A 188 9.74 9.19 0.26
C VAL A 188 11.05 9.11 -0.50
N ILE A 189 11.99 10.01 -0.20
CA ILE A 189 13.37 9.96 -0.72
C ILE A 189 14.24 9.14 0.24
N SER A 190 14.92 8.11 -0.28
CA SER A 190 15.83 7.22 0.45
C SER A 190 17.26 7.28 -0.10
N GLY A 191 18.25 6.81 0.66
CA GLY A 191 19.66 6.77 0.22
C GLY A 191 20.41 8.10 0.34
N VAL A 192 19.86 9.07 1.07
CA VAL A 192 20.41 10.42 1.24
C VAL A 192 21.18 10.60 2.56
N ASP A 193 21.79 9.50 3.05
CA ASP A 193 22.60 9.50 4.25
C ASP A 193 23.87 10.36 4.11
N THR A 194 24.39 10.81 5.25
CA THR A 194 25.66 11.55 5.28
C THR A 194 26.78 10.71 4.69
N THR A 195 27.49 11.28 3.72
CA THR A 195 28.52 10.58 2.96
C THR A 195 29.89 11.19 3.24
N SER A 196 30.89 10.35 3.49
CA SER A 196 32.28 10.78 3.63
C SER A 196 33.05 10.36 2.39
N LEU A 197 33.79 11.30 1.82
CA LEU A 197 34.57 11.14 0.61
C LEU A 197 36.01 11.47 0.90
N LYS A 198 36.91 10.70 0.29
CA LYS A 198 38.32 11.06 0.26
C LYS A 198 38.54 12.24 -0.69
N LEU A 199 39.48 13.12 -0.38
CA LEU A 199 39.93 14.17 -1.29
C LEU A 199 40.24 13.59 -2.68
N ASN A 200 39.69 14.24 -3.72
CA ASN A 200 39.74 13.86 -5.13
C ASN A 200 38.99 12.56 -5.51
N ALA A 201 38.13 12.03 -4.63
CA ALA A 201 37.28 10.90 -4.99
C ALA A 201 36.22 11.31 -6.04
N SER A 202 35.79 10.34 -6.85
CA SER A 202 34.59 10.48 -7.67
C SER A 202 33.35 10.48 -6.78
N PHE A 203 32.36 11.30 -7.13
CA PHE A 203 31.10 11.37 -6.41
C PHE A 203 29.97 11.62 -7.39
N ASP A 204 29.00 10.70 -7.41
CA ASP A 204 27.73 10.86 -8.12
C ASP A 204 26.62 11.15 -7.10
N PRO A 205 25.98 12.34 -7.15
CA PRO A 205 24.93 12.68 -6.20
C PRO A 205 23.66 11.82 -6.37
N TYR A 206 23.46 11.15 -7.51
CA TYR A 206 22.32 10.26 -7.73
C TYR A 206 22.56 8.82 -7.25
N GLU A 207 23.81 8.44 -6.99
CA GLU A 207 24.15 7.06 -6.65
C GLU A 207 23.47 6.62 -5.34
N GLY A 208 22.67 5.55 -5.45
CA GLY A 208 21.96 4.94 -4.32
C GLY A 208 20.73 5.71 -3.84
N VAL A 209 20.38 6.83 -4.47
CA VAL A 209 19.22 7.65 -4.10
C VAL A 209 17.99 7.16 -4.86
N THR A 210 16.90 6.91 -4.13
CA THR A 210 15.61 6.49 -4.71
C THR A 210 14.48 7.36 -4.19
N ALA A 211 13.39 7.46 -4.94
CA ALA A 211 12.16 8.10 -4.50
C ALA A 211 10.96 7.22 -4.83
N THR A 212 10.06 7.01 -3.87
CA THR A 212 8.84 6.23 -4.08
C THR A 212 7.62 6.88 -3.45
N ASP A 213 6.47 6.68 -4.06
CA ASP A 213 5.17 7.21 -3.64
C ASP A 213 4.08 6.12 -3.65
N ASN A 214 3.03 6.28 -2.84
CA ASN A 214 1.92 5.32 -2.71
C ASN A 214 1.06 5.21 -3.98
N VAL A 215 0.91 6.28 -4.77
CA VAL A 215 0.10 6.29 -6.00
C VAL A 215 0.99 6.22 -7.24
N ASP A 216 2.03 7.03 -7.31
CA ASP A 216 2.86 7.16 -8.51
C ASP A 216 3.93 6.05 -8.63
N GLY A 217 4.22 5.34 -7.53
CA GLY A 217 5.21 4.26 -7.53
C GLY A 217 6.64 4.80 -7.50
N ASP A 218 7.49 4.42 -8.47
CA ASP A 218 8.90 4.84 -8.49
C ASP A 218 9.08 6.21 -9.18
N LEU A 219 9.50 7.20 -8.41
CA LEU A 219 9.76 8.58 -8.83
C LEU A 219 11.26 8.90 -8.90
N THR A 220 12.14 7.89 -8.85
CA THR A 220 13.60 8.10 -8.74
C THR A 220 14.17 8.96 -9.87
N SER A 221 13.65 8.83 -11.10
CA SER A 221 14.08 9.65 -12.24
C SER A 221 13.64 11.11 -12.18
N GLU A 222 12.70 11.45 -11.29
CA GLU A 222 12.14 12.80 -11.14
C GLU A 222 12.84 13.61 -10.05
N ILE A 223 13.81 13.01 -9.36
CA ILE A 223 14.60 13.67 -8.32
C ILE A 223 15.42 14.80 -8.95
N THR A 224 15.24 16.00 -8.39
CA THR A 224 16.06 17.17 -8.67
C THR A 224 16.99 17.47 -7.50
N ILE A 225 18.22 17.91 -7.80
CA ILE A 225 19.25 18.16 -6.80
C ILE A 225 19.69 19.63 -6.90
N GLU A 226 19.60 20.36 -5.80
CA GLU A 226 20.17 21.69 -5.64
C GLU A 226 21.46 21.61 -4.82
N GLY A 227 22.48 22.37 -5.24
CA GLY A 227 23.82 22.38 -4.62
C GLY A 227 24.87 21.66 -5.46
N SER A 228 26.11 21.68 -4.99
CA SER A 228 27.24 20.98 -5.64
C SER A 228 28.28 20.59 -4.60
N VAL A 229 29.03 19.54 -4.89
CA VAL A 229 30.14 19.06 -4.07
C VAL A 229 31.43 19.22 -4.86
N ASP A 230 32.40 19.96 -4.32
CA ASP A 230 33.75 19.99 -4.86
C ASP A 230 34.63 18.98 -4.12
N THR A 231 34.94 17.85 -4.75
CA THR A 231 35.75 16.80 -4.11
C THR A 231 37.24 17.15 -4.06
N HIS A 232 37.69 18.25 -4.65
CA HIS A 232 39.09 18.71 -4.62
C HIS A 232 39.38 19.66 -3.46
N THR A 233 38.35 20.05 -2.70
CA THR A 233 38.48 20.94 -1.56
C THR A 233 37.95 20.23 -0.32
N LEU A 234 38.73 20.24 0.77
CA LEU A 234 38.27 19.70 2.05
C LEU A 234 37.12 20.54 2.58
N GLY A 235 36.08 19.88 3.09
CA GLY A 235 34.95 20.60 3.66
C GLY A 235 33.65 19.80 3.67
N THR A 236 32.63 20.45 4.19
CA THR A 236 31.27 19.90 4.28
C THR A 236 30.38 20.60 3.27
N TYR A 237 29.80 19.82 2.36
CA TYR A 237 28.90 20.25 1.30
C TYR A 237 27.49 19.77 1.61
N ARG A 238 26.49 20.52 1.13
CA ARG A 238 25.07 20.18 1.26
C ARG A 238 24.42 20.08 -0.11
N LEU A 239 23.67 19.01 -0.30
CA LEU A 239 22.82 18.79 -1.46
C LEU A 239 21.37 18.68 -1.01
N THR A 240 20.46 19.35 -1.69
CA THR A 240 19.02 19.30 -1.42
C THR A 240 18.34 18.52 -2.53
N TYR A 241 17.74 17.39 -2.18
CA TYR A 241 16.98 16.52 -3.08
C TYR A 241 15.52 16.91 -2.99
N ARG A 242 14.86 17.04 -4.13
CA ARG A 242 13.44 17.35 -4.23
C ARG A 242 12.77 16.44 -5.23
N VAL A 243 11.59 15.96 -4.89
CA VAL A 243 10.69 15.25 -5.80
C VAL A 243 9.26 15.70 -5.51
N THR A 244 8.45 15.85 -6.55
CA THR A 244 7.04 16.20 -6.47
C THR A 244 6.27 15.14 -7.22
N ASP A 245 5.23 14.58 -6.62
CA ASP A 245 4.36 13.58 -7.26
C ASP A 245 3.40 14.22 -8.27
N SER A 246 2.56 13.39 -8.90
CA SER A 246 1.58 13.87 -9.90
C SER A 246 0.43 14.67 -9.28
N SER A 247 0.18 14.49 -7.97
CA SER A 247 -0.84 15.18 -7.18
C SER A 247 -0.37 16.53 -6.61
N GLY A 248 0.92 16.84 -6.73
CA GLY A 248 1.56 18.07 -6.25
C GLY A 248 2.16 17.98 -4.84
N ASN A 249 2.17 16.80 -4.19
CA ASN A 249 2.84 16.63 -2.92
C ASN A 249 4.36 16.58 -3.11
N GLN A 250 5.08 17.36 -2.30
CA GLN A 250 6.53 17.51 -2.44
C GLN A 250 7.28 16.99 -1.22
N ALA A 251 8.34 16.23 -1.50
CA ALA A 251 9.34 15.80 -0.54
C ALA A 251 10.67 16.53 -0.76
N VAL A 252 11.32 16.92 0.36
CA VAL A 252 12.60 17.64 0.35
C VAL A 252 13.51 17.04 1.42
N VAL A 253 14.69 16.56 1.03
CA VAL A 253 15.67 16.00 1.96
C VAL A 253 17.07 16.55 1.67
N THR A 254 17.87 16.80 2.72
CA THR A 254 19.24 17.31 2.58
C THR A 254 20.25 16.20 2.87
N ARG A 255 21.19 15.98 1.94
CA ARG A 255 22.37 15.13 2.15
C ARG A 255 23.57 15.99 2.53
N THR A 256 24.30 15.55 3.54
CA THR A 256 25.60 16.13 3.91
C THR A 256 26.72 15.30 3.31
N VAL A 257 27.67 15.95 2.63
CA VAL A 257 28.84 15.30 2.04
C VAL A 257 30.10 15.90 2.64
N VAL A 258 30.92 15.08 3.29
CA VAL A 258 32.16 15.51 3.94
C VAL A 258 33.33 15.03 3.12
N VAL A 259 34.17 15.95 2.65
CA VAL A 259 35.42 15.65 1.94
C VAL A 259 36.57 15.76 2.93
N SER A 260 37.23 14.62 3.22
CA SER A 260 38.34 14.50 4.17
C SER A 260 39.58 13.85 3.51
N GLU A 261 40.74 13.95 4.16
CA GLU A 261 42.00 13.38 3.64
C GLU A 261 41.99 11.84 3.53
N ASP A 262 41.28 11.16 4.44
CA ASP A 262 41.26 9.70 4.53
C ASP A 262 39.93 9.07 4.07
N GLY A 263 38.92 9.88 3.75
CA GLY A 263 37.59 9.42 3.36
C GLY A 263 36.83 8.72 4.47
N GLN A 264 37.32 8.80 5.71
CA GLN A 264 36.60 8.38 6.89
C GLN A 264 35.95 9.60 7.52
N ARG A 265 34.78 9.39 8.15
CA ARG A 265 34.33 10.29 9.21
C ARG A 265 35.32 10.06 10.35
N GLY A 266 36.27 10.98 10.53
CA GLY A 266 37.42 10.76 11.40
C GLY A 266 37.00 10.19 12.75
N GLN A 267 37.66 9.12 13.19
CA GLN A 267 37.50 8.60 14.56
C GLN A 267 38.07 9.56 15.64
N ASN A 268 38.56 10.73 15.21
CA ASN A 268 38.90 11.89 16.05
C ASN A 268 38.19 13.19 15.57
N ASP A 269 37.19 13.10 14.69
CA ASP A 269 36.40 14.22 14.15
C ASP A 269 35.02 14.28 14.80
N VAL A 270 34.98 14.95 15.95
CA VAL A 270 33.74 15.40 16.58
C VAL A 270 33.31 16.71 15.89
N GLY A 271 32.72 16.54 14.70
CA GLY A 271 32.03 17.47 13.80
C GLY A 271 32.09 18.99 13.99
N ASP A 272 32.78 19.67 13.07
CA ASP A 272 32.87 21.13 12.99
C ASP A 272 31.81 21.81 12.08
N GLY A 273 30.81 22.46 12.69
CA GLY A 273 30.41 23.81 12.27
C GLY A 273 31.55 24.79 12.59
N PRO A 274 31.40 26.13 12.58
CA PRO A 274 32.53 26.98 12.99
C PRO A 274 32.79 26.76 14.49
N PHE A 275 33.80 25.96 14.84
CA PHE A 275 34.11 25.69 16.25
C PHE A 275 34.83 26.88 16.85
N LEU A 276 34.39 27.23 18.07
CA LEU A 276 35.24 27.92 19.01
C LEU A 276 36.47 27.03 19.24
N THR A 277 37.65 27.57 19.01
CA THR A 277 38.93 26.92 19.34
C THR A 277 38.96 26.46 20.80
N ASN A 278 39.80 25.47 21.15
CA ASN A 278 39.95 25.01 22.55
C ASN A 278 40.22 26.17 23.53
N SER A 279 40.95 27.19 23.08
CA SER A 279 41.20 28.41 23.85
C SER A 279 39.94 29.27 24.07
N GLN A 280 39.03 29.33 23.08
CA GLN A 280 37.75 30.02 23.21
C GLN A 280 36.77 29.26 24.10
N VAL A 281 36.83 27.92 24.10
CA VAL A 281 36.05 27.07 25.01
C VAL A 281 36.56 27.22 26.44
N GLU A 282 37.88 27.18 26.66
CA GLU A 282 38.50 27.39 27.98
C GLU A 282 38.25 28.79 28.54
N ALA A 283 38.32 29.83 27.71
CA ALA A 283 38.03 31.21 28.13
C ALA A 283 36.55 31.39 28.54
N ARG A 284 35.64 30.73 27.81
CA ARG A 284 34.21 30.76 28.10
C ARG A 284 33.88 29.93 29.36
N ASN A 285 34.53 28.79 29.55
CA ASN A 285 34.39 27.96 30.74
C ASN A 285 34.92 28.67 32.00
N GLN A 286 36.11 29.29 31.95
CA GLN A 286 36.62 30.10 33.06
C GLN A 286 35.68 31.26 33.42
N LYS A 287 35.04 31.88 32.42
CA LYS A 287 34.08 32.96 32.64
C LYS A 287 32.79 32.46 33.27
N VAL A 288 32.26 31.32 32.81
CA VAL A 288 31.10 30.64 33.42
C VAL A 288 31.41 30.24 34.86
N SER A 289 32.57 29.61 35.12
CA SER A 289 33.00 29.27 36.48
C SER A 289 33.12 30.50 37.39
N SER A 290 33.59 31.65 36.88
CA SER A 290 33.67 32.91 37.65
C SER A 290 32.30 33.54 37.94
N LEU A 291 31.30 33.29 37.09
CA LEU A 291 29.91 33.73 37.28
C LEU A 291 29.12 32.79 38.20
N MET A 292 29.68 31.62 38.50
CA MET A 292 29.09 30.59 39.38
C MET A 292 29.78 30.50 40.74
N GLU A 293 30.64 31.47 41.11
CA GLU A 293 31.16 31.60 42.48
C GLU A 293 30.06 32.03 43.44
N GLY A 294 29.24 31.07 43.87
CA GLY A 294 28.15 31.25 44.82
C GLY A 294 27.04 30.24 44.59
N GLU A 295 27.23 29.03 45.15
CA GLU A 295 26.25 27.93 45.22
C GLU A 295 26.01 27.15 43.91
N LEU A 296 26.75 26.04 43.81
CA LEU A 296 26.76 25.04 42.74
C LEU A 296 26.30 23.69 43.31
N ASP A 297 25.65 22.83 42.51
CA ASP A 297 25.86 21.37 42.68
C ASP A 297 25.47 20.39 41.53
N ILE A 298 25.56 20.74 40.24
CA ILE A 298 25.73 19.69 39.17
C ILE A 298 26.30 20.27 37.86
N PHE A 299 26.16 21.57 37.60
CA PHE A 299 26.66 22.22 36.37
C PHE A 299 28.05 22.87 36.53
N SER A 300 28.69 22.72 37.69
CA SER A 300 30.13 23.01 37.88
C SER A 300 31.01 22.03 37.12
N ASP A 301 30.44 20.91 36.73
CA ASP A 301 31.10 19.96 35.85
C ASP A 301 31.11 20.52 34.43
N GLU A 302 32.25 21.11 34.05
CA GLU A 302 32.50 21.61 32.70
C GLU A 302 32.22 20.53 31.63
N SER A 303 32.31 19.24 31.97
CA SER A 303 31.99 18.16 31.04
C SER A 303 30.49 18.08 30.76
N PHE A 304 29.62 18.27 31.75
CA PHE A 304 28.17 18.26 31.58
C PHE A 304 27.71 19.45 30.73
N VAL A 305 28.22 20.64 31.01
CA VAL A 305 27.89 21.85 30.24
C VAL A 305 28.36 21.73 28.79
N ARG A 306 29.55 21.16 28.59
CA ARG A 306 30.08 20.87 27.24
C ARG A 306 29.22 19.85 26.51
N GLU A 307 28.75 18.83 27.22
CA GLU A 307 27.93 17.76 26.64
C GLU A 307 26.51 18.22 26.31
N LEU A 308 25.87 19.02 27.17
CA LEU A 308 24.57 19.64 26.87
C LEU A 308 24.67 20.59 25.67
N ASN A 309 25.68 21.45 25.65
CA ASN A 309 25.92 22.33 24.51
C ASN A 309 26.20 21.54 23.23
N HIS A 310 27.05 20.51 23.32
CA HIS A 310 27.30 19.61 22.21
C HIS A 310 25.99 18.99 21.75
N TYR A 311 25.24 18.31 22.63
CA TYR A 311 23.98 17.66 22.30
C TYR A 311 22.97 18.59 21.60
N LEU A 312 22.79 19.82 22.10
CA LEU A 312 21.92 20.81 21.46
C LEU A 312 22.47 21.24 20.09
N CYS A 313 23.78 21.37 19.94
CA CYS A 313 24.41 21.63 18.65
C CYS A 313 24.41 20.40 17.72
N THR A 314 24.41 19.16 18.21
CA THR A 314 24.48 17.94 17.38
C THR A 314 23.10 17.51 16.93
N HIS A 315 22.09 17.66 17.79
CA HIS A 315 20.71 17.22 17.53
C HIS A 315 19.79 18.36 17.09
N PHE A 316 20.22 19.62 17.24
CA PHE A 316 19.42 20.82 16.96
C PHE A 316 20.21 21.92 16.22
N SER A 317 21.13 21.55 15.32
CA SER A 317 21.82 22.49 14.41
C SER A 317 21.15 22.56 13.03
N PRO A 318 21.13 23.74 12.36
CA PRO A 318 20.08 24.14 11.44
C PRO A 318 20.14 23.34 10.12
N SER A 319 19.14 22.48 9.95
CA SER A 319 18.77 21.86 8.69
C SER A 319 17.26 22.04 8.46
N ALA A 320 16.90 22.38 7.23
CA ALA A 320 15.59 22.87 6.82
C ALA A 320 14.49 21.79 6.72
N SER A 321 14.26 21.03 7.78
CA SER A 321 12.95 20.41 8.07
C SER A 321 12.27 21.01 9.31
N ALA A 322 12.95 21.95 9.98
CA ALA A 322 12.34 22.87 10.92
C ALA A 322 12.42 24.28 10.33
N GLN A 323 11.43 24.62 9.51
CA GLN A 323 11.21 25.97 8.98
C GLN A 323 10.78 26.98 10.08
N THR A 324 11.21 26.75 11.33
CA THR A 324 10.98 27.58 12.52
C THR A 324 12.20 27.59 13.46
N SER A 325 13.42 27.41 12.95
CA SER A 325 14.65 27.42 13.80
C SER A 325 15.73 28.40 13.35
N TYR A 326 15.74 28.82 12.08
CA TYR A 326 16.69 29.83 11.60
C TYR A 326 16.15 31.26 11.83
N ASP A 327 14.85 31.49 11.60
CA ASP A 327 14.17 32.74 11.98
C ASP A 327 14.13 32.97 13.50
N VAL A 328 14.32 31.93 14.31
CA VAL A 328 14.43 32.02 15.79
C VAL A 328 15.67 32.77 16.23
N ILE A 329 16.80 32.53 15.55
CA ILE A 329 18.10 33.05 16.00
C ILE A 329 18.38 34.41 15.36
N VAL A 330 17.90 34.66 14.14
CA VAL A 330 18.21 35.88 13.40
C VAL A 330 17.04 36.87 13.36
N ASN A 331 15.78 36.41 13.38
CA ASN A 331 14.60 37.23 13.10
C ASN A 331 13.54 37.27 14.24
N GLN A 332 13.81 36.69 15.41
CA GLN A 332 12.91 36.66 16.58
C GLN A 332 11.55 35.94 16.40
N GLU A 333 11.44 34.92 15.54
CA GLU A 333 10.19 34.12 15.43
C GLU A 333 10.45 32.60 15.46
N GLY A 334 10.03 31.93 16.56
CA GLY A 334 9.85 30.47 16.64
C GLY A 334 9.90 29.87 18.06
N ASN A 335 9.54 28.58 18.16
CA ASN A 335 8.73 28.02 19.25
C ASN A 335 9.53 27.48 20.45
N ARG A 336 9.52 28.20 21.59
CA ARG A 336 10.17 27.83 22.88
C ARG A 336 9.87 26.39 23.36
N VAL A 337 8.77 25.79 22.90
CA VAL A 337 8.39 24.40 23.17
C VAL A 337 9.39 23.40 22.56
N ALA A 338 9.93 23.65 21.37
CA ALA A 338 10.81 22.71 20.69
C ALA A 338 12.17 22.60 21.41
N MET A 339 12.74 23.74 21.80
CA MET A 339 13.97 23.78 22.60
C MET A 339 13.76 23.10 23.96
N ALA A 340 12.64 23.36 24.62
CA ALA A 340 12.33 22.74 25.90
C ALA A 340 12.19 21.21 25.79
N ARG A 341 11.69 20.70 24.66
CA ARG A 341 11.64 19.26 24.37
C ARG A 341 13.02 18.67 24.13
N ALA A 342 13.90 19.36 23.39
CA ALA A 342 15.27 18.92 23.14
C ALA A 342 16.07 18.74 24.43
N VAL A 343 16.03 19.76 25.28
CA VAL A 343 16.68 19.78 26.60
C VAL A 343 16.10 18.69 27.48
N LYS A 344 14.78 18.46 27.43
CA LYS A 344 14.14 17.37 28.16
C LYS A 344 14.69 16.01 27.75
N VAL A 345 14.79 15.72 26.44
CA VAL A 345 15.33 14.42 25.97
C VAL A 345 16.76 14.22 26.48
N PHE A 346 17.61 15.24 26.39
CA PHE A 346 18.97 15.18 26.95
C PHE A 346 18.97 14.85 28.44
N LEU A 347 18.14 15.53 29.23
CA LEU A 347 18.05 15.30 30.67
C LEU A 347 17.50 13.90 30.99
N ASP A 348 16.53 13.41 30.20
CA ASP A 348 15.97 12.06 30.33
C ASP A 348 17.04 10.99 30.02
N GLU A 349 17.86 11.18 28.98
CA GLU A 349 18.98 10.28 28.65
C GLU A 349 20.05 10.27 29.74
N LYS A 350 20.24 11.39 30.43
CA LYS A 350 21.13 11.50 31.60
C LYS A 350 20.52 10.93 32.88
N GLY A 351 19.28 10.45 32.83
CA GLY A 351 18.57 9.94 34.00
C GLY A 351 18.22 11.02 35.03
N LEU A 352 18.23 12.29 34.64
CA LEU A 352 17.94 13.41 35.52
C LEU A 352 16.43 13.65 35.55
N SER A 353 15.85 13.65 36.75
CA SER A 353 14.44 13.97 36.91
C SER A 353 14.18 15.42 36.50
N ASN A 354 13.34 15.62 35.49
CA ASN A 354 13.07 16.92 34.89
C ASN A 354 11.63 17.04 34.41
N GLN A 355 11.18 18.27 34.16
CA GLN A 355 9.87 18.57 33.61
C GLN A 355 9.91 19.85 32.76
N ILE A 356 9.00 19.95 31.79
CA ILE A 356 8.74 21.19 31.05
C ILE A 356 7.66 21.98 31.78
N VAL A 357 7.90 23.27 32.00
CA VAL A 357 6.95 24.19 32.64
C VAL A 357 6.57 25.32 31.68
N TYR A 358 5.33 25.77 31.79
CA TYR A 358 4.75 26.82 30.96
C TYR A 358 4.50 28.08 31.80
N GLY A 359 4.87 29.24 31.26
CA GLY A 359 4.65 30.54 31.91
C GLY A 359 3.19 30.98 31.88
N SER A 360 2.84 31.96 32.71
CA SER A 360 1.48 32.52 32.76
C SER A 360 1.16 33.46 31.59
N GLN A 361 2.18 33.87 30.82
CA GLN A 361 2.04 34.61 29.57
C GLN A 361 2.19 33.67 28.36
N SER A 362 1.45 33.95 27.29
CA SER A 362 1.46 33.15 26.05
C SER A 362 2.87 33.01 25.48
N GLY A 363 3.32 31.77 25.27
CA GLY A 363 4.57 31.45 24.57
C GLY A 363 5.83 31.37 25.44
N MET A 364 5.75 31.48 26.77
CA MET A 364 6.87 31.25 27.68
C MET A 364 6.94 29.77 28.10
N VAL A 365 8.07 29.09 27.84
CA VAL A 365 8.26 27.65 28.12
C VAL A 365 9.69 27.42 28.58
N TRP A 366 9.86 26.59 29.61
CA TRP A 366 11.16 26.33 30.22
C TRP A 366 11.31 24.88 30.69
N ASN A 367 12.54 24.49 31.03
CA ASN A 367 12.83 23.23 31.70
C ASN A 367 13.10 23.45 33.18
N ILE A 368 12.58 22.57 34.03
CA ILE A 368 13.04 22.42 35.40
C ILE A 368 13.73 21.07 35.54
N VAL A 369 14.82 21.05 36.30
CA VAL A 369 15.58 19.83 36.61
C VAL A 369 15.70 19.71 38.13
N LYS A 370 15.55 18.49 38.64
CA LYS A 370 15.71 18.18 40.06
C LYS A 370 17.19 18.01 40.36
N ILE A 371 17.69 18.83 41.28
CA ILE A 371 19.07 18.84 41.76
C ILE A 371 19.01 18.66 43.27
N GLY A 372 19.51 17.52 43.76
CA GLY A 372 19.29 17.10 45.14
C GLY A 372 17.79 17.03 45.48
N ASN A 373 17.38 17.75 46.53
CA ASN A 373 15.99 17.81 46.96
C ASN A 373 15.19 18.95 46.33
N HIS A 374 15.76 19.72 45.40
CA HIS A 374 15.10 20.91 44.88
C HIS A 374 15.00 20.91 43.36
N TYR A 375 13.91 21.48 42.85
CA TYR A 375 13.82 21.82 41.44
C TYR A 375 14.54 23.15 41.16
N ARG A 376 15.21 23.21 40.03
CA ARG A 376 15.94 24.38 39.53
C ARG A 376 15.51 24.66 38.09
N HIS A 377 15.38 25.93 37.76
CA HIS A 377 14.98 26.36 36.44
C HIS A 377 16.20 26.40 35.53
N LEU A 378 16.14 25.71 34.40
CA LEU A 378 17.17 25.70 33.38
C LEU A 378 16.67 26.56 32.21
N ASP A 379 17.06 27.83 32.22
CA ASP A 379 16.76 28.74 31.11
C ASP A 379 17.87 28.65 30.07
N VAL A 380 17.49 28.37 28.82
CA VAL A 380 18.40 28.22 27.68
C VAL A 380 18.28 29.43 26.73
N TYR A 381 17.52 30.46 27.12
CA TYR A 381 17.27 31.66 26.31
C TYR A 381 18.04 32.87 26.87
N GLY A 382 19.26 33.10 26.38
CA GLY A 382 20.03 34.31 26.69
C GLY A 382 19.47 35.54 25.97
N ASN A 383 19.23 36.63 26.71
CA ASN A 383 18.71 37.89 26.17
C ASN A 383 19.88 38.73 25.62
N TYR A 384 20.08 38.73 24.30
CA TYR A 384 21.26 39.34 23.66
C TYR A 384 21.27 40.87 23.60
N GLU A 385 20.23 41.58 24.03
CA GLU A 385 20.14 43.04 23.87
C GLU A 385 20.85 43.88 24.96
N ALA A 386 21.61 43.28 25.87
CA ALA A 386 22.35 44.05 26.88
C ALA A 386 23.74 43.47 27.21
N GLY A 387 24.53 43.09 26.20
CA GLY A 387 25.93 42.70 26.40
C GLY A 387 26.14 41.52 27.38
N ASP A 388 25.10 40.73 27.63
CA ASP A 388 25.10 39.63 28.56
C ASP A 388 25.15 38.32 27.75
N GLU A 389 26.37 37.82 27.52
CA GLU A 389 26.66 36.64 26.67
C GLU A 389 26.47 35.30 27.42
N SER A 390 25.52 35.24 28.36
CA SER A 390 25.20 34.01 29.09
C SER A 390 24.11 33.21 28.36
N LEU A 391 24.45 32.00 27.91
CA LEU A 391 23.51 31.10 27.22
C LEU A 391 22.63 30.30 28.19
N TYR A 392 22.92 30.33 29.49
CA TYR A 392 22.19 29.57 30.50
C TYR A 392 22.10 30.33 31.82
N LEU A 393 20.91 30.35 32.43
CA LEU A 393 20.71 30.85 33.79
C LEU A 393 20.00 29.78 34.64
N LEU A 394 20.60 29.42 35.77
CA LEU A 394 19.97 28.60 36.80
C LEU A 394 19.43 29.52 37.88
N LYS A 395 18.12 29.54 38.05
CA LYS A 395 17.45 30.25 39.15
C LYS A 395 16.78 29.25 40.09
N THR A 396 16.91 29.48 41.40
CA THR A 396 16.06 28.82 42.39
C THR A 396 14.62 29.28 42.24
N THR A 397 13.65 28.49 42.72
CA THR A 397 12.23 28.90 42.75
C THR A 397 12.04 30.24 43.47
N ASN A 398 12.83 30.53 44.51
CA ASN A 398 12.77 31.80 45.25
C ASN A 398 13.36 33.00 44.46
N GLN A 399 14.31 32.78 43.55
CA GLN A 399 14.88 33.83 42.67
C GLN A 399 13.97 34.16 41.47
N LEU A 400 12.89 33.38 41.25
CA LEU A 400 11.93 33.58 40.17
C LEU A 400 10.81 34.58 40.53
N ASP A 401 10.43 34.69 41.81
CA ASP A 401 9.35 35.59 42.27
C ASP A 401 9.59 37.06 41.92
N GLU A 402 10.85 37.49 41.79
CA GLU A 402 11.20 38.88 41.44
C GLU A 402 11.40 39.12 39.93
N SER A 403 11.51 38.06 39.10
CA SER A 403 11.96 38.22 37.71
C SER A 403 11.06 37.60 36.62
N HIS A 404 10.13 36.70 36.95
CA HIS A 404 9.33 35.99 35.92
C HIS A 404 7.88 35.75 36.35
N GLN A 405 6.93 35.98 35.44
CA GLN A 405 5.50 35.66 35.65
C GLN A 405 5.26 34.16 35.34
N TYR A 406 5.12 33.33 36.38
CA TYR A 406 4.94 31.88 36.23
C TYR A 406 3.57 31.39 36.73
N ALA A 407 3.07 30.29 36.15
CA ALA A 407 1.84 29.65 36.59
C ALA A 407 2.14 28.66 37.74
N THR A 408 1.97 29.10 38.98
CA THR A 408 2.25 28.34 40.22
C THR A 408 1.64 26.93 40.26
N SER A 409 0.54 26.68 39.54
CA SER A 409 -0.13 25.36 39.47
C SER A 409 0.62 24.29 38.67
N GLN A 410 1.59 24.68 37.82
CA GLN A 410 2.39 23.77 36.99
C GLN A 410 3.71 23.37 37.67
N TYR A 411 4.05 24.02 38.78
CA TYR A 411 5.28 23.75 39.52
C TYR A 411 5.01 22.65 40.54
N PRO A 412 5.88 21.63 40.65
CA PRO A 412 5.78 20.66 41.72
C PRO A 412 5.78 21.40 43.05
N THR A 413 4.89 21.01 43.97
CA THR A 413 4.85 21.59 45.32
C THR A 413 6.21 21.41 45.96
N CYS A 414 6.91 22.51 46.27
CA CYS A 414 8.13 22.45 47.05
C CYS A 414 7.79 21.77 48.39
N GLU A 415 8.35 20.58 48.63
CA GLU A 415 8.43 20.02 50.00
C GLU A 415 9.50 20.76 50.81
#